data_AF-A0A7S2Z545-F1
#
_entry.id   AF-A0A7S2Z545-F1
#
_cell.length_a   1.000
_cell.length_b   1.000
_cell.length_c   1.000
_cell.angle_alpha   90.00
_cell.angle_beta   90.00
_cell.angle_gamma   90.00
#
_symmetry.space_group_name_H-M   'P 1'
#
loop_
_entity.id
_entity.type
_entity.pdbx_description
1 polymer ?
#
loop_
_entity_poly.entity_id
_entity_poly.type
_entity_poly.pdbx_seq_one_letter_code
_entity_poly.pdbx_strand_id
1 'polypeptide(L)'
;AAEDEGEENRAKAALLASLASTLAPGSPCATSSHAPAQHFTSPPPKFSDGSLVKALEEEGIGRPSTYAPIIQVLMSRSYIVRSSGRLIPTPRGHLVTTFLKHYFEEYVDYKYTSGMEERLDEVSNNQLDWTFLLGDFWQEFEPTVSDVLKIRNRDIIDKLDGILGEPLLAGLGVEGRRCPACG
;
A
#
# COMPACT_ATOMS: atom_id res chain seq x y z
N ALA A 1 6.38 -11.40 -21.49
CA ALA A 1 5.81 -10.04 -21.55
C ALA A 1 6.78 -9.00 -21.01
N ALA A 2 7.35 -9.16 -19.80
CA ALA A 2 8.36 -8.22 -19.28
C ALA A 2 9.79 -8.42 -19.85
N GLU A 3 10.09 -9.59 -20.43
CA GLU A 3 11.39 -9.87 -21.05
C GLU A 3 11.53 -9.23 -22.46
N ASP A 4 10.40 -8.98 -23.13
CA ASP A 4 10.34 -8.49 -24.52
C ASP A 4 10.62 -6.96 -24.60
N GLU A 5 10.18 -6.20 -23.59
CA GLU A 5 10.42 -4.74 -23.51
C GLU A 5 11.89 -4.40 -23.16
N GLY A 6 12.60 -5.30 -22.46
CA GLY A 6 13.99 -5.12 -22.07
C GLY A 6 14.97 -5.28 -23.24
N GLU A 7 14.66 -6.16 -24.18
CA GLU A 7 15.48 -6.45 -25.35
C GLU A 7 15.32 -5.37 -26.44
N GLU A 8 14.09 -4.85 -26.62
CA GLU A 8 13.82 -3.71 -27.52
C GLU A 8 14.51 -2.43 -27.05
N ASN A 9 14.55 -2.18 -25.73
CA ASN A 9 15.25 -1.01 -25.16
C ASN A 9 16.77 -1.13 -25.28
N ARG A 10 17.35 -2.33 -25.15
CA ARG A 10 18.79 -2.56 -25.40
C ARG A 10 19.16 -2.35 -26.86
N ALA A 11 18.32 -2.81 -27.78
CA ALA A 11 18.53 -2.63 -29.21
C ALA A 11 18.45 -1.14 -29.61
N LYS A 12 17.46 -0.39 -29.08
CA LYS A 12 17.36 1.07 -29.27
C LYS A 12 18.56 1.82 -28.68
N ALA A 13 19.04 1.43 -27.50
CA ALA A 13 20.21 2.06 -26.87
C ALA A 13 21.49 1.83 -27.69
N ALA A 14 21.70 0.62 -28.23
CA ALA A 14 22.84 0.31 -29.09
C ALA A 14 22.79 1.08 -30.42
N LEU A 15 21.59 1.26 -31.01
CA LEU A 15 21.38 2.02 -32.23
C LEU A 15 21.58 3.54 -32.01
N LEU A 16 21.15 4.06 -30.86
CA LEU A 16 21.39 5.45 -30.46
C LEU A 16 22.87 5.71 -30.19
N ALA A 17 23.59 4.76 -29.58
CA ALA A 17 25.03 4.88 -29.33
C ALA A 17 25.84 4.90 -30.64
N SER A 18 25.46 4.09 -31.64
CA SER A 18 26.13 4.11 -32.95
C SER A 18 25.80 5.38 -33.77
N LEU A 19 24.57 5.88 -33.67
CA LEU A 19 24.17 7.16 -34.29
C LEU A 19 24.86 8.36 -33.62
N ALA A 20 24.97 8.36 -32.30
CA ALA A 20 25.64 9.43 -31.54
C ALA A 20 27.16 9.48 -31.84
N SER A 21 27.80 8.32 -32.03
CA SER A 21 29.20 8.20 -32.44
C SER A 21 29.49 8.82 -33.82
N THR A 22 28.48 8.91 -34.68
CA THR A 22 28.61 9.37 -36.08
C THR A 22 28.44 10.88 -36.24
N LEU A 23 27.95 11.60 -35.21
CA LEU A 23 27.77 13.06 -35.26
C LEU A 23 28.99 13.79 -34.69
N ALA A 24 29.64 14.59 -35.53
CA ALA A 24 30.73 15.47 -35.11
C ALA A 24 30.19 16.78 -34.50
N PRO A 25 30.88 17.38 -33.51
CA PRO A 25 30.47 18.67 -32.95
C PRO A 25 30.47 19.75 -34.05
N GLY A 26 29.31 20.37 -34.30
CA GLY A 26 29.13 21.43 -35.30
C GLY A 26 28.41 21.01 -36.58
N SER A 27 27.93 19.76 -36.70
CA SER A 27 27.11 19.35 -37.85
C SER A 27 25.79 20.15 -37.92
N PRO A 28 25.41 20.69 -39.10
CA PRO A 28 24.16 21.42 -39.26
C PRO A 28 22.97 20.47 -39.13
N CYS A 29 22.17 20.63 -38.07
CA CYS A 29 20.96 19.85 -37.86
C CYS A 29 19.76 20.63 -38.40
N ALA A 30 19.11 20.10 -39.44
CA ALA A 30 17.85 20.64 -39.93
C ALA A 30 16.73 20.21 -38.98
N THR A 31 15.89 21.14 -38.53
CA THR A 31 14.74 20.85 -37.66
C THR A 31 13.68 20.04 -38.42
N SER A 32 13.71 18.72 -38.26
CA SER A 32 12.70 17.82 -38.81
C SER A 32 11.49 17.75 -37.89
N SER A 33 10.61 18.75 -38.01
CA SER A 33 9.33 18.90 -37.29
C SER A 33 9.41 19.09 -35.77
N HIS A 34 8.62 20.02 -35.25
CA HIS A 34 8.41 20.21 -33.81
C HIS A 34 6.96 19.88 -33.48
N ALA A 35 6.73 18.76 -32.79
CA ALA A 35 5.45 18.41 -32.21
C ALA A 35 5.49 18.74 -30.70
N PRO A 36 4.80 19.79 -30.23
CA PRO A 36 4.73 20.08 -28.81
C PRO A 36 3.95 18.97 -28.10
N ALA A 37 4.65 18.13 -27.33
CA ALA A 37 4.04 17.12 -26.49
C ALA A 37 3.80 17.69 -25.09
N GLN A 38 2.53 17.92 -24.74
CA GLN A 38 2.15 18.31 -23.40
C GLN A 38 2.00 17.04 -22.55
N HIS A 39 2.70 16.99 -21.42
CA HIS A 39 2.58 15.89 -20.45
C HIS A 39 1.89 16.40 -19.18
N PHE A 40 0.93 15.61 -18.69
CA PHE A 40 0.31 15.82 -17.37
C PHE A 40 0.92 14.86 -16.37
N THR A 41 1.04 15.30 -15.12
CA THR A 41 1.38 14.40 -14.02
C THR A 41 0.22 13.45 -13.78
N SER A 42 0.49 12.16 -13.87
CA SER A 42 -0.49 11.15 -13.47
C SER A 42 -0.41 10.92 -11.97
N PRO A 43 -1.53 10.60 -11.30
CA PRO A 43 -1.50 10.18 -9.91
C PRO A 43 -0.65 8.90 -9.76
N PRO A 44 -0.09 8.65 -8.57
CA PRO A 44 0.72 7.47 -8.34
C PRO A 44 -0.08 6.19 -8.66
N PRO A 45 0.53 5.21 -9.34
CA PRO A 45 -0.14 3.98 -9.69
C PRO A 45 -0.57 3.23 -8.43
N LYS A 46 -1.77 2.64 -8.46
CA LYS A 46 -2.19 1.71 -7.40
C LYS A 46 -1.36 0.43 -7.47
N PHE A 47 -1.21 -0.24 -6.33
CA PHE A 47 -0.45 -1.47 -6.24
C PHE A 47 -1.06 -2.59 -7.09
N SER A 48 -0.21 -3.33 -7.81
CA SER A 48 -0.46 -4.72 -8.20
C SER A 48 0.04 -5.66 -7.10
N ASP A 49 -0.31 -6.95 -7.17
CA ASP A 49 0.19 -7.97 -6.24
C ASP A 49 1.71 -7.92 -6.13
N GLY A 50 2.43 -7.92 -7.25
CA GLY A 50 3.91 -7.89 -7.24
C GLY A 50 4.49 -6.63 -6.63
N SER A 51 3.90 -5.46 -6.91
CA SER A 51 4.36 -4.21 -6.29
C SER A 51 4.03 -4.12 -4.80
N LEU A 52 2.94 -4.76 -4.35
CA LEU A 52 2.59 -4.82 -2.93
C LEU A 52 3.54 -5.77 -2.20
N VAL A 53 3.84 -6.94 -2.77
CA VAL A 53 4.84 -7.86 -2.22
C VAL A 53 6.19 -7.16 -2.07
N LYS A 54 6.62 -6.43 -3.11
CA LYS A 54 7.86 -5.67 -3.06
C LYS A 54 7.85 -4.60 -1.95
N ALA A 55 6.75 -3.87 -1.78
CA ALA A 55 6.63 -2.88 -0.72
C ALA A 55 6.65 -3.53 0.69
N LEU A 56 5.98 -4.67 0.86
CA LEU A 56 6.00 -5.43 2.11
C LEU A 56 7.41 -5.92 2.47
N GLU A 57 8.16 -6.39 1.47
CA GLU A 57 9.56 -6.81 1.63
C GLU A 57 10.48 -5.63 1.99
N GLU A 58 10.31 -4.47 1.34
CA GLU A 58 11.08 -3.26 1.62
C GLU A 58 10.84 -2.72 3.05
N GLU A 59 9.62 -2.84 3.56
CA GLU A 59 9.26 -2.42 4.93
C GLU A 59 9.56 -3.52 5.99
N GLY A 60 10.04 -4.69 5.57
CA GLY A 60 10.34 -5.82 6.48
C GLY A 60 9.10 -6.51 7.05
N ILE A 61 7.93 -6.32 6.43
CA ILE A 61 6.65 -6.84 6.89
C ILE A 61 6.31 -8.13 6.14
N GLY A 62 6.38 -9.25 6.84
CA GLY A 62 6.07 -10.58 6.31
C GLY A 62 7.27 -11.33 5.74
N ARG A 63 7.01 -12.52 5.21
CA ARG A 63 8.00 -13.51 4.76
C ARG A 63 7.50 -14.17 3.46
N PRO A 64 8.36 -14.87 2.69
CA PRO A 64 7.92 -15.54 1.45
C PRO A 64 6.72 -16.47 1.63
N SER A 65 6.54 -17.04 2.82
CA SER A 65 5.41 -17.88 3.19
C SER A 65 4.11 -17.11 3.49
N THR A 66 4.17 -15.81 3.80
CA THR A 66 3.03 -15.02 4.28
C THR A 66 2.48 -14.04 3.26
N TYR A 67 3.24 -13.62 2.25
CA TYR A 67 2.80 -12.62 1.26
C TYR A 67 1.50 -12.99 0.52
N ALA A 68 1.44 -14.18 -0.08
CA ALA A 68 0.24 -14.63 -0.78
C ALA A 68 -0.97 -14.80 0.17
N PRO A 69 -0.82 -15.45 1.35
CA PRO A 69 -1.88 -15.48 2.37
C PRO A 69 -2.38 -14.10 2.81
N ILE A 70 -1.51 -13.10 3.00
CA ILE A 70 -1.90 -11.74 3.38
C ILE A 70 -2.85 -11.15 2.33
N ILE A 71 -2.47 -11.18 1.06
CA ILE A 71 -3.29 -10.64 -0.05
C ILE A 71 -4.62 -11.39 -0.12
N GLN A 72 -4.60 -12.72 0.04
CA GLN A 72 -5.82 -13.53 0.02
C GLN A 72 -6.78 -13.20 1.18
N VAL A 73 -6.26 -12.97 2.39
CA VAL A 73 -7.07 -12.56 3.55
C VAL A 73 -7.67 -11.17 3.33
N LEU A 74 -6.90 -10.22 2.78
CA LEU A 74 -7.40 -8.88 2.46
C LEU A 74 -8.54 -8.92 1.43
N MET A 75 -8.43 -9.78 0.41
CA MET A 75 -9.47 -9.98 -0.60
C MET A 75 -10.70 -10.69 -0.03
N SER A 76 -10.52 -11.82 0.66
CA SER A 76 -11.62 -12.62 1.22
C SER A 76 -12.46 -11.86 2.23
N ARG A 77 -11.86 -10.95 3.02
CA ARG A 77 -12.56 -10.08 3.95
C ARG A 77 -13.11 -8.80 3.31
N SER A 78 -12.98 -8.67 1.98
CA SER A 78 -13.46 -7.53 1.20
C SER A 78 -12.85 -6.19 1.65
N TYR A 79 -11.60 -6.17 2.11
CA TYR A 79 -10.86 -4.94 2.39
C TYR A 79 -10.27 -4.34 1.12
N ILE A 80 -9.93 -5.19 0.15
CA ILE A 80 -9.47 -4.79 -1.17
C ILE A 80 -10.24 -5.57 -2.25
N VAL A 81 -10.33 -4.99 -3.43
CA VAL A 81 -10.85 -5.64 -4.64
C VAL A 81 -9.82 -5.55 -5.76
N ARG A 82 -9.82 -6.56 -6.63
CA ARG A 82 -8.94 -6.59 -7.80
C ARG A 82 -9.69 -6.04 -9.01
N SER A 83 -9.16 -4.97 -9.60
CA SER A 83 -9.71 -4.34 -10.81
C SER A 83 -8.59 -4.05 -11.79
N SER A 84 -8.69 -4.59 -13.01
CA SER A 84 -7.69 -4.40 -14.08
C SER A 84 -6.25 -4.65 -13.63
N GLY A 85 -6.03 -5.72 -12.85
CA GLY A 85 -4.71 -6.09 -12.32
C GLY A 85 -4.19 -5.22 -11.17
N ARG A 86 -4.99 -4.29 -10.67
CA ARG A 86 -4.66 -3.40 -9.54
C ARG A 86 -5.51 -3.72 -8.32
N LEU A 87 -4.94 -3.50 -7.14
CA LEU A 87 -5.58 -3.63 -5.85
C LEU A 87 -6.19 -2.28 -5.45
N ILE A 88 -7.50 -2.27 -5.25
CA ILE A 88 -8.26 -1.07 -4.90
C ILE A 88 -8.85 -1.28 -3.49
N PRO A 89 -8.60 -0.38 -2.53
CA PRO A 89 -9.20 -0.46 -1.21
C PRO A 89 -10.72 -0.23 -1.31
N THR A 90 -11.48 -1.00 -0.53
CA THR A 90 -12.92 -0.83 -0.41
C THR A 90 -13.26 0.18 0.70
N PRO A 91 -14.49 0.70 0.76
CA PRO A 91 -14.94 1.54 1.89
C PRO A 91 -14.77 0.85 3.24
N ARG A 92 -14.99 -0.47 3.27
CA ARG A 92 -14.77 -1.29 4.46
C ARG A 92 -13.30 -1.33 4.84
N GLY A 93 -12.40 -1.47 3.87
CA GLY A 93 -10.95 -1.39 4.10
C GLY A 93 -10.56 -0.04 4.71
N HIS A 94 -11.04 1.05 4.13
CA HIS A 94 -10.82 2.40 4.67
C HIS A 94 -11.32 2.56 6.11
N LEU A 95 -12.54 2.10 6.40
CA LEU A 95 -13.12 2.18 7.74
C LEU A 95 -12.27 1.43 8.78
N VAL A 96 -11.91 0.18 8.48
CA VAL A 96 -11.10 -0.64 9.40
C VAL A 96 -9.70 -0.04 9.57
N THR A 97 -9.05 0.40 8.50
CA THR A 97 -7.73 1.03 8.59
C THR A 97 -7.78 2.31 9.43
N THR A 98 -8.78 3.17 9.25
CA THR A 98 -8.90 4.39 10.05
C THR A 98 -9.19 4.08 11.51
N PHE A 99 -10.03 3.09 11.80
CA PHE A 99 -10.27 2.64 13.16
C PHE A 99 -8.98 2.17 13.84
N LEU A 100 -8.24 1.27 13.18
CA LEU A 100 -6.99 0.75 13.75
C LEU A 100 -5.93 1.84 13.90
N LYS A 101 -5.78 2.74 12.93
CA LYS A 101 -4.85 3.87 13.05
C LYS A 101 -5.21 4.83 14.18
N HIS A 102 -6.48 4.98 14.53
CA HIS A 102 -6.88 5.93 15.57
C HIS A 102 -6.77 5.37 16.98
N TYR A 103 -7.07 4.07 17.15
CA TYR A 103 -7.14 3.44 18.47
C TYR A 103 -5.99 2.48 18.77
N PHE A 104 -5.28 2.02 17.74
CA PHE A 104 -4.23 1.00 17.82
C PHE A 104 -3.02 1.40 16.97
N GLU A 105 -2.69 2.70 16.90
CA GLU A 105 -1.66 3.27 16.01
C GLU A 105 -0.33 2.52 16.10
N GLU A 106 0.12 2.26 17.32
CA GLU A 106 1.36 1.54 17.60
C GLU A 106 1.41 0.16 16.94
N TYR A 107 0.32 -0.61 17.01
CA TYR A 107 0.25 -1.97 16.49
C TYR A 107 0.12 -2.05 14.95
N VAL A 108 -0.30 -0.96 14.30
CA VAL A 108 -0.38 -0.89 12.84
C VAL A 108 0.75 -0.07 12.21
N ASP A 109 1.69 0.41 13.03
CA ASP A 109 2.91 1.03 12.54
C ASP A 109 3.82 -0.01 11.87
N TYR A 110 4.49 0.42 10.81
CA TYR A 110 5.36 -0.45 10.03
C TYR A 110 6.53 -0.97 10.86
N LYS A 111 7.14 -0.12 11.71
CA LYS A 111 8.29 -0.51 12.53
C LYS A 111 7.91 -1.47 13.65
N TYR A 112 6.72 -1.31 14.23
CA TYR A 112 6.24 -2.25 15.22
C TYR A 112 6.05 -3.63 14.59
N THR A 113 5.39 -3.67 13.42
CA THR A 113 5.10 -4.92 12.72
C THR A 113 6.40 -5.63 12.29
N SER A 114 7.35 -4.90 11.69
CA SER A 114 8.64 -5.50 11.30
C SER A 114 9.47 -5.94 12.50
N GLY A 115 9.50 -5.14 13.58
CA GLY A 115 10.19 -5.51 14.82
C GLY A 115 9.58 -6.75 15.50
N MET A 116 8.26 -6.92 15.44
CA MET A 116 7.59 -8.13 15.93
C MET A 116 7.98 -9.36 15.10
N GLU A 117 8.05 -9.23 13.78
CA GLU A 117 8.51 -10.32 12.90
C GLU A 117 9.98 -10.72 13.21
N GLU A 118 10.86 -9.75 13.49
CA GLU A 118 12.23 -10.02 13.94
C GLU A 118 12.27 -10.78 15.26
N ARG A 119 11.47 -10.37 16.27
CA ARG A 119 11.36 -11.08 17.55
C ARG A 119 10.83 -12.51 17.38
N LEU A 120 9.88 -12.72 16.46
CA LEU A 120 9.38 -14.07 16.15
C LEU A 120 10.47 -14.94 15.47
N ASP A 121 11.32 -14.35 14.65
CA ASP A 121 12.49 -15.04 14.09
C ASP A 121 13.50 -15.40 15.19
N GLU A 122 13.76 -14.53 16.16
CA GLU A 122 14.61 -14.84 17.33
C GLU A 122 14.06 -16.03 18.14
N VAL A 123 12.74 -16.10 18.33
CA VAL A 123 12.09 -17.26 18.95
C VAL A 123 12.35 -18.52 18.12
N SER A 124 12.21 -18.47 16.80
CA SER A 124 12.45 -19.62 15.91
C SER A 124 13.89 -20.12 15.97
N ASN A 125 14.85 -19.21 16.23
CA ASN A 125 16.27 -19.50 16.39
C ASN A 125 16.66 -19.89 17.83
N ASN A 126 15.69 -20.04 18.75
CA ASN A 126 15.90 -20.28 20.19
C ASN A 126 16.74 -19.19 20.89
N GLN A 127 16.69 -17.95 20.39
CA GLN A 127 17.36 -16.79 20.99
C GLN A 127 16.46 -16.03 21.97
N LEU A 128 15.13 -16.18 21.85
CA LEU A 128 14.13 -15.57 22.71
C LEU A 128 13.11 -16.61 23.17
N ASP A 129 12.68 -16.53 24.43
CA ASP A 129 11.63 -17.39 24.96
C ASP A 129 10.25 -16.91 24.47
N TRP A 130 9.49 -17.80 23.84
CA TRP A 130 8.18 -17.48 23.27
C TRP A 130 7.14 -17.08 24.33
N THR A 131 7.20 -17.65 25.54
CA THR A 131 6.29 -17.28 26.64
C THR A 131 6.57 -15.88 27.14
N PHE A 132 7.85 -15.50 27.19
CA PHE A 132 8.24 -14.14 27.53
C PHE A 132 7.74 -13.14 26.48
N LEU A 133 7.96 -13.42 25.18
CA LEU A 133 7.48 -12.56 24.09
C LEU A 133 5.95 -12.37 24.13
N LEU A 134 5.19 -13.45 24.29
CA LEU A 134 3.73 -13.36 24.37
C LEU A 134 3.26 -12.63 25.64
N GLY A 135 3.95 -12.82 26.76
CA GLY A 135 3.66 -12.12 28.01
C GLY A 135 3.86 -10.61 27.89
N ASP A 136 4.99 -10.21 27.30
CA ASP A 136 5.36 -8.81 27.03
C ASP A 136 4.30 -8.14 26.13
N PHE A 137 3.99 -8.78 24.99
CA PHE A 137 2.95 -8.31 24.07
C PHE A 137 1.58 -8.15 24.76
N TRP A 138 1.15 -9.17 25.52
CA TRP A 138 -0.18 -9.16 26.13
C TRP A 138 -0.33 -8.11 27.22
N GLN A 139 0.73 -7.86 28.00
CA GLN A 139 0.72 -6.83 29.04
C GLN A 139 0.52 -5.41 28.48
N GLU A 140 1.02 -5.15 27.28
CA GLU A 140 0.85 -3.86 26.60
C GLU A 140 -0.47 -3.78 25.81
N PHE A 141 -0.87 -4.89 25.18
CA PHE A 141 -2.03 -4.94 24.30
C PHE A 141 -3.38 -4.95 25.04
N GLU A 142 -3.49 -5.73 26.12
CA GLU A 142 -4.77 -5.90 26.84
C GLU A 142 -5.34 -4.58 27.39
N PRO A 143 -4.53 -3.68 28.02
CA PRO A 143 -5.03 -2.40 28.50
C PRO A 143 -5.61 -1.55 27.37
N THR A 144 -4.94 -1.50 26.21
CA THR A 144 -5.40 -0.76 25.03
C THR A 144 -6.76 -1.28 24.56
N VAL A 145 -6.93 -2.61 24.49
CA VAL A 145 -8.23 -3.21 24.14
C VAL A 145 -9.30 -2.88 25.17
N SER A 146 -8.98 -2.98 26.47
CA SER A 146 -9.90 -2.69 27.57
C SER A 146 -10.39 -1.23 27.51
N ASP A 147 -9.51 -0.29 27.19
CA ASP A 147 -9.87 1.12 27.07
C ASP A 147 -10.75 1.41 25.85
N VAL A 148 -10.46 0.81 24.70
CA VAL A 148 -11.29 0.95 23.50
C VAL A 148 -12.67 0.33 23.70
N LEU A 149 -12.77 -0.78 24.42
CA LEU A 149 -14.06 -1.43 24.74
C LEU A 149 -14.96 -0.60 25.65
N LYS A 150 -14.42 0.35 26.42
CA LYS A 150 -15.21 1.28 27.26
C LYS A 150 -15.87 2.38 26.43
N ILE A 151 -15.42 2.61 25.20
CA ILE A 151 -15.96 3.62 24.32
C ILE A 151 -17.28 3.13 23.73
N ARG A 152 -18.30 3.98 23.72
CA ARG A 152 -19.58 3.61 23.10
C ARG A 152 -19.42 3.57 21.60
N ASN A 153 -20.03 2.58 20.94
CA ASN A 153 -20.01 2.45 19.48
C ASN A 153 -20.42 3.72 18.75
N ARG A 154 -21.35 4.52 19.29
CA ARG A 154 -21.76 5.79 18.71
C ARG A 154 -20.61 6.80 18.68
N ASP A 155 -19.87 6.93 19.77
CA ASP A 155 -18.75 7.87 19.87
C ASP A 155 -17.63 7.47 18.89
N ILE A 156 -17.42 6.16 18.67
CA ILE A 156 -16.51 5.62 17.65
C ILE A 156 -16.97 6.01 16.24
N ILE A 157 -18.25 5.77 15.92
CA ILE A 157 -18.82 6.11 14.60
C ILE A 157 -18.71 7.60 14.34
N ASP A 158 -19.09 8.45 15.29
CA ASP A 158 -19.01 9.91 15.16
C ASP A 158 -17.56 10.36 14.91
N LYS A 159 -16.59 9.71 15.56
CA LYS A 159 -15.17 9.98 15.35
C LYS A 159 -14.69 9.56 13.96
N LEU A 160 -15.07 8.36 13.52
CA LEU A 160 -14.72 7.85 12.20
C LEU A 160 -15.35 8.67 11.08
N ASP A 161 -16.62 9.06 11.24
CA ASP A 161 -17.32 9.95 10.31
C ASP A 161 -16.68 11.33 10.23
N GLY A 162 -16.13 11.84 11.35
CA GLY A 162 -15.35 13.08 11.35
C GLY A 162 -14.06 12.98 10.51
N ILE A 163 -13.41 11.82 10.48
CA ILE A 163 -12.15 11.59 9.76
C ILE A 163 -12.40 11.24 8.29
N LEU A 164 -13.36 10.35 8.05
CA LEU A 164 -13.63 9.76 6.73
C LEU A 164 -14.73 10.49 5.97
N GLY A 165 -15.59 11.27 6.62
CA GLY A 165 -16.84 11.76 6.06
C GLY A 165 -16.75 12.29 4.63
N GLU A 166 -16.08 13.43 4.41
CA GLU A 166 -15.96 13.98 3.06
C GLU A 166 -15.01 13.20 2.14
N PRO A 167 -13.82 12.77 2.58
CA PRO A 167 -12.88 12.03 1.71
C PRO A 167 -13.44 10.69 1.21
N LEU A 168 -14.17 9.96 2.06
CA LEU A 168 -14.76 8.65 1.71
C LEU A 168 -15.93 8.82 0.74
N LEU A 169 -16.79 9.82 0.95
CA LEU A 169 -17.92 10.12 0.07
C LEU A 169 -17.45 10.55 -1.33
N ALA A 170 -16.42 11.40 -1.39
CA ALA A 170 -15.78 11.77 -2.65
C ALA A 170 -15.17 10.55 -3.36
N GLY A 171 -14.51 9.66 -2.62
CA GLY A 171 -13.94 8.42 -3.16
C GLY A 171 -14.98 7.40 -3.66
N LEU A 172 -16.20 7.46 -3.12
CA LEU A 172 -17.34 6.62 -3.53
C LEU A 172 -18.17 7.22 -4.67
N GLY A 173 -17.88 8.45 -5.10
CA GLY A 173 -18.68 9.16 -6.09
C GLY A 173 -20.08 9.55 -5.59
N VAL A 174 -20.28 9.63 -4.27
CA VAL A 174 -21.55 10.00 -3.65
C VAL A 174 -21.52 11.49 -3.32
N GLU A 175 -22.33 12.29 -4.02
CA GLU A 175 -22.45 13.73 -3.77
C GLU A 175 -23.27 14.01 -2.49
N GLY A 176 -22.55 14.28 -1.41
CA GLY A 176 -23.11 14.72 -0.14
C GLY A 176 -23.62 13.59 0.77
N ARG A 177 -23.86 13.93 2.04
CA ARG A 177 -24.43 13.03 3.06
C ARG A 177 -25.95 12.94 2.92
N ARG A 178 -26.45 12.45 1.79
CA ARG A 178 -27.89 12.15 1.65
C ARG A 178 -28.14 10.69 1.97
N CYS A 179 -29.11 10.46 2.84
CA CYS A 179 -29.46 9.11 3.24
C CYS A 179 -30.29 8.47 2.12
N PRO A 180 -29.86 7.33 1.55
CA PRO A 180 -30.63 6.68 0.49
C PRO A 180 -32.01 6.20 0.95
N ALA A 181 -32.24 6.09 2.26
CA ALA A 181 -33.52 5.66 2.84
C ALA A 181 -34.47 6.80 3.24
N CYS A 182 -33.98 8.01 3.54
CA CYS A 182 -34.84 9.11 4.01
C CYS A 182 -34.64 10.46 3.33
N GLY A 183 -33.70 10.58 2.39
CA GLY A 183 -33.43 11.83 1.66
C GLY A 183 -32.50 12.75 2.43
#